data_AF-A0A3N4JGI3-F1
#
_entry.id   AF-A0A3N4JGI3-F1
#
_cell.length_a   1.000
_cell.length_b   1.000
_cell.length_c   1.000
_cell.angle_alpha   90.00
_cell.angle_beta   90.00
_cell.angle_gamma   90.00
#
_symmetry.space_group_name_H-M   'P 1'
#
loop_
_entity.id
_entity.type
_entity.pdbx_description
1 polymer ?
#
loop_
_entity_poly.entity_id
_entity_poly.type
_entity_poly.pdbx_seq_one_letter_code
_entity_poly.pdbx_strand_id
1 'polypeptide(L)'
;MEWLEEESLEMASTAVKIFDINPSSIRTHQLCKHHQERNSHGIFNSHDGNNLILTNAQEQSVSHFCLEQLEMGLGTTPSILYATICHLHQQEKKNPPSLRWFQLWIKKNPHLHSIKIKPIAQARITTHSEEDVKDFFVEYQNTLLKYGIKRAKYIFNMDESGVRIGCPTGEIIIIPTQVKELYTASPENRKSLTIIETICADGREPPPSVIICPGEKIMEN
;
A
#
# COMPACT_ATOMS: atom_id res chain seq x y z
N MET A 1 5.15 35.68 -41.70
CA MET A 1 5.24 34.70 -42.80
C MET A 1 3.87 34.54 -43.46
N GLU A 2 3.14 35.65 -43.69
CA GLU A 2 1.89 35.62 -44.49
C GLU A 2 2.15 35.18 -45.94
N TRP A 3 3.32 35.52 -46.48
CA TRP A 3 3.71 35.19 -47.85
C TRP A 3 3.68 33.68 -48.18
N LEU A 4 4.09 32.82 -47.23
CA LEU A 4 4.09 31.37 -47.40
C LEU A 4 2.67 30.76 -47.30
N GLU A 5 1.70 31.55 -46.83
CA GLU A 5 0.28 31.17 -46.76
C GLU A 5 -0.50 31.66 -47.98
N GLU A 6 -0.12 32.81 -48.56
CA GLU A 6 -0.71 33.36 -49.79
C GLU A 6 -0.23 32.65 -51.08
N GLU A 7 1.04 32.21 -51.16
CA GLU A 7 1.60 31.52 -52.33
C GLU A 7 1.92 30.04 -52.05
N SER A 8 0.90 29.27 -51.65
CA SER A 8 1.00 27.85 -51.25
C SER A 8 1.59 26.86 -52.27
N LEU A 9 1.83 27.29 -53.51
CA LEU A 9 2.45 26.48 -54.58
C LEU A 9 3.96 26.68 -54.71
N GLU A 10 4.54 27.70 -54.08
CA GLU A 10 5.99 27.90 -54.12
C GLU A 10 6.70 27.06 -53.06
N MET A 11 7.76 26.36 -53.49
CA MET A 11 8.55 25.50 -52.61
C MET A 11 9.25 26.34 -51.53
N ALA A 12 9.34 25.81 -50.30
CA ALA A 12 10.04 26.44 -49.16
C ALA A 12 11.49 26.90 -49.50
N SER A 13 12.12 26.30 -50.51
CA SER A 13 13.43 26.69 -51.05
C SER A 13 13.43 28.03 -51.80
N THR A 14 12.31 28.46 -52.37
CA THR A 14 12.14 29.76 -53.02
C THR A 14 12.04 30.87 -51.97
N ALA A 15 11.28 30.64 -50.90
CA ALA A 15 11.19 31.55 -49.76
C ALA A 15 12.55 31.81 -49.07
N VAL A 16 13.39 30.77 -48.93
CA VAL A 16 14.77 30.90 -48.43
C VAL A 16 15.57 31.92 -49.26
N LYS A 17 15.44 31.85 -50.59
CA LYS A 17 16.22 32.70 -51.51
C LYS A 17 15.69 34.13 -51.57
N ILE A 18 14.37 34.31 -51.53
CA ILE A 18 13.73 35.63 -51.63
C ILE A 18 13.97 36.44 -50.35
N PHE A 19 13.85 35.81 -49.19
CA PHE A 19 13.90 36.51 -47.91
C PHE A 19 15.25 36.37 -47.17
N ASP A 20 16.23 35.69 -47.78
CA ASP A 20 17.55 35.41 -47.19
C ASP A 20 17.46 34.81 -45.77
N ILE A 21 16.52 33.87 -45.60
CA ILE A 21 16.25 33.23 -44.30
C ILE A 21 16.94 31.88 -44.26
N ASN A 22 17.51 31.51 -43.11
CA ASN A 22 18.09 30.18 -42.91
C ASN A 22 17.04 29.08 -43.18
N PRO A 23 17.33 28.08 -44.05
CA PRO A 23 16.44 26.95 -44.32
C PRO A 23 15.95 26.21 -43.07
N SER A 24 16.76 26.17 -42.00
CA SER A 24 16.38 25.55 -40.73
C SER A 24 15.23 26.29 -40.06
N SER A 25 15.20 27.62 -40.13
CA SER A 25 14.15 28.45 -39.54
C SER A 25 12.79 28.20 -40.19
N ILE A 26 12.75 27.98 -41.51
CA ILE A 26 11.49 27.63 -42.20
C ILE A 26 11.00 26.25 -41.77
N ARG A 27 11.89 25.25 -41.66
CA ARG A 27 11.51 23.92 -41.16
C ARG A 27 11.01 23.96 -39.72
N THR A 28 11.70 24.69 -38.85
CA THR A 28 11.28 24.88 -37.45
C THR A 28 9.93 25.57 -37.38
N HIS A 29 9.70 26.60 -38.19
CA HIS A 29 8.42 27.29 -38.25
C HIS A 29 7.27 26.37 -38.72
N GLN A 30 7.49 25.59 -39.78
CA GLN A 30 6.51 24.61 -40.27
C GLN A 30 6.22 23.52 -39.23
N LEU A 31 7.24 23.02 -38.52
CA LEU A 31 7.07 22.09 -37.40
C LEU A 31 6.22 22.72 -36.28
N CYS A 32 6.56 23.94 -35.86
CA CYS A 32 5.80 24.67 -34.84
C CYS A 32 4.34 24.90 -35.25
N LYS A 33 4.08 25.25 -36.51
CA LYS A 33 2.73 25.42 -37.05
C LYS A 33 1.95 24.10 -37.05
N HIS A 34 2.55 23.00 -37.51
CA HIS A 34 1.94 21.68 -37.44
C HIS A 34 1.67 21.25 -35.97
N HIS A 35 2.56 21.58 -35.03
CA HIS A 35 2.32 21.35 -33.62
C HIS A 35 1.14 22.20 -33.08
N GLN A 36 1.03 23.47 -33.49
CA GLN A 36 -0.09 24.35 -33.12
C GLN A 36 -1.41 23.86 -33.70
N GLU A 37 -1.46 23.47 -34.98
CA GLU A 37 -2.63 22.87 -35.62
C GLU A 37 -3.03 21.55 -34.96
N ARG A 38 -2.07 20.69 -34.64
CA ARG A 38 -2.36 19.43 -33.92
C ARG A 38 -2.91 19.69 -32.51
N ASN A 39 -2.47 20.75 -31.83
CA ASN A 39 -2.93 21.10 -30.50
C ASN A 39 -4.28 21.86 -30.50
N SER A 40 -4.64 22.55 -31.59
CA SER A 40 -5.92 23.26 -31.71
C SER A 40 -7.14 22.32 -31.81
N HIS A 41 -6.91 21.05 -32.15
CA HIS A 41 -7.93 20.00 -32.19
C HIS A 41 -8.34 19.47 -30.80
N GLY A 42 -7.83 20.05 -29.70
CA GLY A 42 -8.32 19.81 -28.32
C GLY A 42 -7.92 18.47 -27.69
N ILE A 43 -7.14 17.63 -28.39
CA ILE A 43 -6.73 16.30 -27.90
C ILE A 43 -5.49 16.37 -26.99
N PHE A 44 -4.75 17.49 -27.01
CA PHE A 44 -3.50 17.66 -26.28
C PHE A 44 -3.62 18.82 -25.27
N ASN A 45 -3.33 18.54 -24.00
CA ASN A 45 -3.23 19.54 -22.94
C ASN A 45 -2.08 20.51 -23.24
N SER A 46 -2.35 21.80 -23.06
CA SER A 46 -1.41 22.89 -23.32
C SER A 46 -0.28 22.98 -22.30
N HIS A 47 -0.46 22.45 -21.09
CA HIS A 47 0.49 22.58 -19.98
C HIS A 47 0.79 21.27 -19.23
N ASP A 48 0.16 20.15 -19.62
CA ASP A 48 0.35 18.84 -19.00
C ASP A 48 0.96 17.82 -19.97
N GLY A 49 1.68 16.85 -19.43
CA GLY A 49 2.26 15.75 -20.21
C GLY A 49 1.16 14.93 -20.89
N ASN A 50 1.15 14.95 -22.22
CA ASN A 50 0.14 14.28 -23.05
C ASN A 50 0.28 12.74 -23.14
N ASN A 51 1.02 12.15 -22.21
CA ASN A 51 1.22 10.70 -22.08
C ASN A 51 0.34 10.15 -20.94
N LEU A 52 -0.93 10.57 -20.87
CA LEU A 52 -1.89 9.99 -19.94
C LEU A 52 -2.20 8.57 -20.41
N ILE A 53 -1.73 7.60 -19.63
CA ILE A 53 -1.92 6.17 -19.91
C ILE A 53 -3.38 5.77 -19.63
N LEU A 54 -3.96 6.32 -18.56
CA LEU A 54 -5.36 6.15 -18.21
C LEU A 54 -6.14 7.45 -18.46
N THR A 55 -7.38 7.30 -18.90
CA THR A 55 -8.37 8.38 -18.97
C THR A 55 -8.98 8.63 -17.59
N ASN A 56 -9.53 9.83 -17.35
CA ASN A 56 -10.20 10.16 -16.09
C ASN A 56 -11.31 9.15 -15.73
N ALA A 57 -12.06 8.69 -16.73
CA ALA A 57 -13.10 7.67 -16.53
C ALA A 57 -12.50 6.34 -16.06
N GLN A 58 -11.39 5.90 -16.65
CA GLN A 58 -10.70 4.68 -16.23
C GLN A 58 -10.11 4.81 -14.82
N GLU A 59 -9.54 5.95 -14.47
CA GLU A 59 -9.03 6.19 -13.11
C GLU A 59 -10.17 6.15 -12.07
N GLN A 60 -11.34 6.70 -12.40
CA GLN A 60 -12.54 6.61 -11.57
C GLN A 60 -13.04 5.16 -11.44
N SER A 61 -13.10 4.39 -12.53
CA SER A 61 -13.49 2.98 -12.49
C SER A 61 -12.53 2.14 -11.64
N VAL A 62 -11.22 2.37 -11.76
CA VAL A 62 -10.21 1.70 -10.94
C VAL A 62 -10.38 2.04 -9.46
N SER A 63 -10.72 3.29 -9.15
CA SER A 63 -10.99 3.72 -7.77
C SER A 63 -12.26 3.08 -7.21
N HIS A 64 -13.33 3.01 -8.00
CA HIS A 64 -14.57 2.30 -7.62
C HIS A 64 -14.32 0.81 -7.36
N PHE A 65 -13.55 0.15 -8.23
CA PHE A 65 -13.16 -1.24 -8.03
C PHE A 65 -12.42 -1.46 -6.70
N CYS A 66 -11.53 -0.55 -6.30
CA CYS A 66 -10.87 -0.62 -5.00
C CYS A 66 -11.86 -0.51 -3.82
N LEU A 67 -12.89 0.34 -3.95
CA LEU A 67 -13.91 0.51 -2.92
C LEU A 67 -14.82 -0.72 -2.81
N GLU A 68 -15.29 -1.26 -3.93
CA GLU A 68 -16.12 -2.47 -3.95
C GLU A 68 -15.40 -3.67 -3.32
N GLN A 69 -14.11 -3.84 -3.65
CA GLN A 69 -13.29 -4.88 -3.02
C GLN A 69 -13.20 -4.71 -1.51
N LEU A 70 -13.02 -3.47 -1.04
CA LEU A 70 -12.97 -3.15 0.39
C LEU A 70 -14.30 -3.41 1.09
N GLU A 71 -15.43 -3.06 0.47
CA GLU A 71 -16.78 -3.32 0.98
C GLU A 71 -17.07 -4.81 1.11
N MET A 72 -16.51 -5.63 0.20
CA MET A 72 -16.57 -7.10 0.28
C MET A 72 -15.61 -7.68 1.33
N GLY A 73 -14.89 -6.85 2.09
CA GLY A 73 -13.89 -7.29 3.08
C GLY A 73 -12.60 -7.83 2.45
N LEU A 74 -12.40 -7.61 1.15
CA LEU A 74 -11.21 -8.02 0.41
C LEU A 74 -10.25 -6.84 0.27
N GLY A 75 -8.95 -7.10 0.41
CA GLY A 75 -7.93 -6.10 0.13
C GLY A 75 -7.52 -6.13 -1.34
N THR A 76 -7.55 -4.99 -2.02
CA THR A 76 -6.93 -4.88 -3.35
C THR A 76 -5.43 -4.67 -3.20
N THR A 77 -4.66 -5.71 -3.47
CA THR A 77 -3.19 -5.61 -3.48
C THR A 77 -2.72 -4.82 -4.71
N PRO A 78 -1.53 -4.20 -4.66
CA PRO A 78 -0.97 -3.51 -5.83
C PRO A 78 -0.83 -4.41 -7.07
N SER A 79 -0.63 -5.72 -6.89
CA SER A 79 -0.56 -6.67 -8.02
C SER A 79 -1.93 -6.89 -8.68
N ILE A 80 -3.00 -7.04 -7.88
CA ILE A 80 -4.36 -7.16 -8.40
C ILE A 80 -4.75 -5.88 -9.13
N LEU A 81 -4.47 -4.72 -8.54
CA LEU A 81 -4.77 -3.42 -9.14
C LEU A 81 -4.02 -3.19 -10.46
N TYR A 82 -2.76 -3.61 -10.52
CA TYR A 82 -2.00 -3.55 -11.77
C TYR A 82 -2.57 -4.50 -12.84
N ALA A 83 -3.00 -5.70 -12.44
CA ALA A 83 -3.61 -6.67 -13.35
C ALA A 83 -4.96 -6.16 -13.91
N THR A 84 -5.79 -5.51 -13.09
CA THR A 84 -7.05 -4.91 -13.57
C THR A 84 -6.80 -3.79 -14.55
N ILE A 85 -5.82 -2.92 -14.29
CA ILE A 85 -5.40 -1.88 -15.25
C ILE A 85 -4.90 -2.50 -16.57
N CYS A 86 -4.08 -3.56 -16.50
CA CYS A 86 -3.63 -4.28 -17.70
C CYS A 86 -4.81 -4.87 -18.48
N HIS A 87 -5.82 -5.39 -17.78
CA HIS A 87 -7.04 -5.92 -18.40
C HIS A 87 -7.85 -4.84 -19.11
N LEU A 88 -8.03 -3.67 -18.50
CA LEU A 88 -8.69 -2.52 -19.13
C LEU A 88 -7.98 -2.12 -20.44
N HIS A 89 -6.65 -2.08 -20.42
CA HIS A 89 -5.86 -1.80 -21.62
C HIS A 89 -6.03 -2.87 -22.71
N GLN A 90 -6.09 -4.14 -22.32
CA GLN A 90 -6.31 -5.25 -23.24
C GLN A 90 -7.67 -5.14 -23.95
N GLN A 91 -8.73 -4.73 -23.25
CA GLN A 91 -10.05 -4.51 -23.85
C GLN A 91 -10.03 -3.40 -24.90
N GLU A 92 -9.22 -2.36 -24.70
CA GLU A 92 -9.02 -1.28 -25.67
C GLU A 92 -7.96 -1.60 -26.75
N LYS A 93 -7.44 -2.83 -26.79
CA LYS A 93 -6.34 -3.25 -27.68
C LYS A 93 -5.08 -2.38 -27.55
N LYS A 94 -4.84 -1.83 -26.36
CA LYS A 94 -3.64 -1.06 -26.02
C LYS A 94 -2.60 -1.96 -25.36
N ASN A 95 -1.34 -1.55 -25.48
CA ASN A 95 -0.25 -2.22 -24.77
C ASN A 95 -0.41 -2.05 -23.25
N PRO A 96 -0.07 -3.07 -22.45
CA PRO A 96 -0.10 -2.94 -21.00
C PRO A 96 0.90 -1.86 -20.55
N PRO A 97 0.56 -1.08 -19.52
CA PRO A 97 1.48 -0.11 -18.98
C PRO A 97 2.68 -0.79 -18.32
N SER A 98 3.76 -0.04 -18.08
CA SER A 98 4.90 -0.57 -17.35
C SER A 98 4.69 -0.56 -15.84
N LEU A 99 5.34 -1.47 -15.12
CA LEU A 99 5.37 -1.46 -13.64
C LEU A 99 5.93 -0.15 -13.08
N ARG A 100 6.93 0.45 -13.74
CA ARG A 100 7.49 1.73 -13.34
C ARG A 100 6.45 2.85 -13.42
N TRP A 101 5.65 2.87 -14.47
CA TRP A 101 4.53 3.79 -14.58
C TRP A 101 3.54 3.59 -13.44
N PHE A 102 3.16 2.34 -13.14
CA PHE A 102 2.18 2.03 -12.10
C PHE A 102 2.64 2.52 -10.71
N GLN A 103 3.92 2.32 -10.38
CA GLN A 103 4.50 2.82 -9.12
C GLN A 103 4.47 4.35 -9.03
N LEU A 104 4.72 5.05 -10.13
CA LEU A 104 4.65 6.51 -10.18
C LEU A 104 3.21 7.01 -10.13
N TRP A 105 2.30 6.30 -10.79
CA TRP A 105 0.87 6.60 -10.83
C TRP A 105 0.26 6.50 -9.43
N ILE A 106 0.54 5.43 -8.67
CA ILE A 106 0.08 5.32 -7.26
C ILE A 106 0.61 6.49 -6.41
N LYS A 107 1.88 6.87 -6.58
CA LYS A 107 2.45 8.00 -5.83
C LYS A 107 1.84 9.35 -6.19
N LYS A 108 1.43 9.54 -7.44
CA LYS A 108 0.82 10.78 -7.94
C LYS A 108 -0.65 10.92 -7.52
N ASN A 109 -1.32 9.81 -7.21
CA ASN A 109 -2.73 9.78 -6.85
C ASN A 109 -2.93 9.70 -5.32
N PRO A 110 -3.06 10.84 -4.61
CA PRO A 110 -3.14 10.86 -3.15
C PRO A 110 -4.42 10.19 -2.61
N HIS A 111 -5.44 10.00 -3.44
CA HIS A 111 -6.68 9.31 -3.07
C HIS A 111 -6.49 7.80 -2.86
N LEU A 112 -5.41 7.20 -3.38
CA LEU A 112 -5.08 5.80 -3.20
C LEU A 112 -3.80 5.68 -2.37
N HIS A 113 -3.91 5.17 -1.15
CA HIS A 113 -2.75 4.94 -0.29
C HIS A 113 -2.66 3.46 0.12
N SER A 114 -1.43 2.98 0.26
CA SER A 114 -1.18 1.62 0.70
C SER A 114 -1.11 1.54 2.22
N ILE A 115 -1.93 0.68 2.81
CA ILE A 115 -1.93 0.39 4.25
C ILE A 115 -1.40 -1.04 4.47
N LYS A 116 -0.59 -1.23 5.51
CA LYS A 116 -0.25 -2.57 6.00
C LYS A 116 -1.39 -3.09 6.85
N ILE A 117 -2.08 -4.13 6.39
CA ILE A 117 -3.11 -4.82 7.16
C ILE A 117 -2.42 -5.52 8.34
N LYS A 118 -2.97 -5.37 9.54
CA LYS A 118 -2.53 -6.14 10.70
C LYS A 118 -3.38 -7.41 10.76
N PRO A 119 -2.79 -8.61 10.62
CA PRO A 119 -3.54 -9.83 10.75
C PRO A 119 -4.10 -9.91 12.17
N ILE A 120 -5.41 -10.07 12.29
CA ILE A 120 -6.08 -10.42 13.53
C ILE A 120 -6.38 -11.92 13.50
N ALA A 121 -6.17 -12.61 14.63
CA ALA A 121 -6.44 -14.03 14.70
C ALA A 121 -7.93 -14.28 14.42
N GLN A 122 -8.25 -15.21 13.51
CA GLN A 122 -9.63 -15.53 13.14
C GLN A 122 -10.49 -15.82 14.38
N ALA A 123 -9.92 -16.56 15.35
CA ALA A 123 -10.56 -16.84 16.63
C ALA A 123 -11.06 -15.56 17.32
N ARG A 124 -10.29 -14.46 17.32
CA ARG A 124 -10.72 -13.19 17.92
C ARG A 124 -11.88 -12.53 17.19
N ILE A 125 -11.96 -12.70 15.87
CA ILE A 125 -13.10 -12.20 15.06
C ILE A 125 -14.35 -13.06 15.34
N THR A 126 -14.19 -14.37 15.43
CA THR A 126 -15.32 -15.31 15.59
C THR A 126 -15.84 -15.42 17.01
N THR A 127 -15.01 -15.14 18.02
CA THR A 127 -15.37 -15.31 19.44
C THR A 127 -16.19 -14.15 19.99
N HIS A 128 -16.19 -12.98 19.36
CA HIS A 128 -16.92 -11.81 19.86
C HIS A 128 -17.74 -11.15 18.75
N SER A 129 -19.06 -11.13 18.90
CA SER A 129 -19.96 -10.26 18.13
C SER A 129 -19.92 -8.83 18.67
N GLU A 130 -20.44 -7.87 17.90
CA GLU A 130 -20.57 -6.47 18.37
C GLU A 130 -21.49 -6.40 19.60
N GLU A 131 -22.54 -7.23 19.62
CA GLU A 131 -23.47 -7.39 20.72
C GLU A 131 -22.75 -7.89 21.98
N ASP A 132 -21.91 -8.92 21.88
CA ASP A 132 -21.16 -9.45 23.02
C ASP A 132 -20.24 -8.39 23.65
N VAL A 133 -19.62 -7.56 22.82
CA VAL A 133 -18.75 -6.47 23.28
C VAL A 133 -19.58 -5.38 23.99
N LYS A 134 -20.75 -5.02 23.46
CA LYS A 134 -21.66 -4.06 24.10
C LYS A 134 -22.13 -4.58 25.46
N ASP A 135 -22.58 -5.83 25.51
CA ASP A 135 -23.07 -6.47 26.72
C ASP A 135 -21.97 -6.55 27.79
N PHE A 136 -20.75 -6.89 27.39
CA PHE A 136 -19.59 -6.85 28.28
C PHE A 136 -19.39 -5.47 28.91
N PHE A 137 -19.43 -4.39 28.13
CA PHE A 137 -19.23 -3.03 28.69
C PHE A 137 -20.39 -2.59 29.59
N VAL A 138 -21.62 -2.99 29.29
CA VAL A 138 -22.78 -2.76 30.17
C VAL A 138 -22.59 -3.49 31.50
N GLU A 139 -22.26 -4.77 31.46
CA GLU A 139 -22.00 -5.58 32.66
C GLU A 139 -20.81 -5.05 33.47
N TYR A 140 -19.75 -4.65 32.78
CA TYR A 140 -18.57 -4.03 33.39
C TYR A 140 -18.95 -2.74 34.15
N GLN A 141 -19.70 -1.83 33.53
CA GLN A 141 -20.16 -0.60 34.20
C GLN A 141 -21.06 -0.91 35.40
N ASN A 142 -22.00 -1.84 35.27
CA ASN A 142 -22.87 -2.28 36.36
C ASN A 142 -22.06 -2.87 37.53
N THR A 143 -21.02 -3.63 37.22
CA THR A 143 -20.10 -4.21 38.21
C THR A 143 -19.32 -3.12 38.95
N LEU A 144 -18.77 -2.13 38.23
CA LEU A 144 -18.09 -0.99 38.85
C LEU A 144 -19.02 -0.23 39.80
N LEU A 145 -20.27 0.00 39.41
CA LEU A 145 -21.28 0.66 40.24
C LEU A 145 -21.64 -0.18 41.48
N LYS A 146 -21.92 -1.46 41.29
CA LYS A 146 -22.29 -2.41 42.36
C LYS A 146 -21.24 -2.48 43.46
N TYR A 147 -19.95 -2.52 43.09
CA TYR A 147 -18.84 -2.61 44.03
C TYR A 147 -18.24 -1.25 44.42
N GLY A 148 -18.79 -0.14 43.93
CA GLY A 148 -18.30 1.20 44.25
C GLY A 148 -16.89 1.50 43.75
N ILE A 149 -16.44 0.83 42.69
CA ILE A 149 -15.11 0.99 42.10
C ILE A 149 -15.12 2.26 41.23
N LYS A 150 -14.75 3.39 41.83
CA LYS A 150 -14.81 4.72 41.19
C LYS A 150 -13.46 5.25 40.71
N ARG A 151 -12.36 4.58 41.04
CA ARG A 151 -10.99 5.09 40.80
C ARG A 151 -10.17 4.06 40.04
N ALA A 152 -9.44 4.53 39.03
CA ALA A 152 -8.59 3.69 38.19
C ALA A 152 -7.50 2.92 38.96
N LYS A 153 -7.04 3.44 40.12
CA LYS A 153 -6.10 2.73 41.01
C LYS A 153 -6.56 1.36 41.53
N TYR A 154 -7.84 1.03 41.36
CA TYR A 154 -8.43 -0.26 41.77
C TYR A 154 -8.68 -1.19 40.58
N ILE A 155 -8.35 -0.77 39.35
CA ILE A 155 -8.53 -1.53 38.13
C ILE A 155 -7.15 -1.95 37.64
N PHE A 156 -6.97 -3.24 37.47
CA PHE A 156 -5.73 -3.84 36.97
C PHE A 156 -6.06 -4.69 35.76
N ASN A 157 -5.25 -4.57 34.71
CA ASN A 157 -5.28 -5.47 33.58
C ASN A 157 -4.17 -6.49 33.76
N MET A 158 -4.49 -7.77 33.63
CA MET A 158 -3.53 -8.87 33.66
C MET A 158 -3.49 -9.51 32.28
N ASP A 159 -2.30 -9.81 31.75
CA ASP A 159 -2.14 -10.53 30.50
C ASP A 159 -1.01 -11.57 30.61
N GLU A 160 -1.12 -12.63 29.81
CA GLU A 160 -0.14 -13.69 29.71
C GLU A 160 0.67 -13.56 28.42
N SER A 161 2.00 -13.50 28.53
CA SER A 161 2.90 -13.54 27.39
C SER A 161 3.74 -14.82 27.40
N GLY A 162 3.60 -15.61 26.33
CA GLY A 162 4.41 -16.81 26.10
C GLY A 162 5.68 -16.47 25.32
N VAL A 163 6.84 -16.74 25.90
CA VAL A 163 8.15 -16.61 25.24
C VAL A 163 8.69 -18.00 24.95
N ARG A 164 9.07 -18.26 23.69
CA ARG A 164 9.73 -19.52 23.32
C ARG A 164 11.24 -19.32 23.27
N ILE A 165 11.97 -20.08 24.08
CA ILE A 165 13.42 -20.14 24.05
C ILE A 165 13.84 -21.00 22.85
N GLY A 166 14.90 -20.60 22.14
CA GLY A 166 15.48 -21.41 21.05
C GLY A 166 14.76 -21.34 19.71
N CYS A 167 13.82 -20.40 19.52
CA CYS A 167 13.33 -20.05 18.19
C CYS A 167 14.18 -18.90 17.61
N PRO A 168 15.17 -19.17 16.73
CA PRO A 168 15.83 -18.10 16.01
C PRO A 168 14.79 -17.36 15.17
N THR A 169 14.63 -16.06 15.41
CA THR A 169 13.97 -15.15 14.46
C THR A 169 14.74 -15.19 13.15
N GLY A 170 14.05 -15.34 12.01
CA GLY A 170 14.70 -15.52 10.70
C GLY A 170 15.84 -14.54 10.46
N GLU A 171 17.05 -15.07 10.34
CA GLU A 171 18.25 -14.30 10.05
C GLU A 171 18.37 -14.07 8.53
N ILE A 172 18.77 -12.86 8.12
CA ILE A 172 19.12 -12.60 6.72
C ILE A 172 20.58 -13.00 6.54
N ILE A 173 20.82 -14.12 5.88
CA ILE A 173 22.16 -14.66 5.63
C ILE A 173 22.53 -14.37 4.17
N ILE A 174 23.69 -13.75 3.96
CA ILE A 174 24.28 -13.54 2.63
C ILE A 174 25.18 -14.75 2.33
N ILE A 175 24.86 -15.51 1.28
CA ILE A 175 25.57 -16.74 0.91
C ILE A 175 25.95 -16.75 -0.59
N PRO A 176 27.08 -17.38 -0.97
CA PRO A 176 27.50 -17.51 -2.37
C PRO A 176 26.54 -18.33 -3.22
N THR A 177 26.45 -18.02 -4.52
CA THR A 177 25.49 -18.58 -5.48
C THR A 177 25.60 -20.10 -5.69
N GLN A 178 26.70 -20.72 -5.26
CA GLN A 178 26.96 -22.15 -5.38
C GLN A 178 26.30 -23.00 -4.27
N VAL A 179 25.88 -22.37 -3.17
CA VAL A 179 25.21 -23.07 -2.06
C VAL A 179 23.73 -23.18 -2.36
N LYS A 180 23.27 -24.42 -2.60
CA LYS A 180 21.86 -24.69 -2.96
C LYS A 180 20.94 -24.80 -1.75
N GLU A 181 21.46 -25.27 -0.62
CA GLU A 181 20.71 -25.46 0.62
C GLU A 181 21.61 -25.15 1.83
N LEU A 182 21.06 -24.44 2.82
CA LEU A 182 21.72 -24.13 4.08
C LEU A 182 20.78 -24.53 5.22
N TYR A 183 21.26 -25.37 6.14
CA TYR A 183 20.49 -25.82 7.29
C TYR A 183 21.08 -25.24 8.57
N THR A 184 20.32 -24.38 9.25
CA THR A 184 20.63 -23.99 10.63
C THR A 184 19.97 -25.01 11.55
N ALA A 185 20.76 -25.69 12.38
CA ALA A 185 20.22 -26.56 13.40
C ALA A 185 19.38 -25.71 14.37
N SER A 186 18.05 -25.86 14.33
CA SER A 186 17.20 -25.32 15.39
C SER A 186 17.51 -26.12 16.64
N PRO A 187 17.87 -25.50 17.77
CA PRO A 187 17.89 -26.23 19.03
C PRO A 187 16.49 -26.82 19.22
N GLU A 188 16.38 -28.15 19.30
CA GLU A 188 15.08 -28.84 19.54
C GLU A 188 14.48 -28.51 20.92
N ASN A 189 15.18 -27.70 21.72
CA ASN A 189 14.77 -27.24 23.02
C ASN A 189 13.63 -26.20 22.91
N ARG A 190 12.39 -26.67 22.77
CA ARG A 190 11.16 -25.85 22.78
C ARG A 190 10.71 -25.43 24.19
N LYS A 191 11.64 -25.08 25.09
CA LYS A 191 11.27 -24.55 26.41
C LYS A 191 10.51 -23.23 26.22
N SER A 192 9.31 -23.16 26.78
CA SER A 192 8.52 -21.92 26.84
C SER A 192 8.60 -21.35 28.25
N LEU A 193 8.80 -20.03 28.35
CA LEU A 193 8.56 -19.25 29.55
C LEU A 193 7.18 -18.61 29.42
N THR A 194 6.42 -18.65 30.50
CA THR A 194 5.17 -17.89 30.60
C THR A 194 5.43 -16.72 31.54
N ILE A 195 5.14 -15.51 31.07
CA ILE A 195 5.21 -14.28 31.87
C ILE A 195 3.79 -13.82 32.11
N ILE A 196 3.41 -13.67 33.38
CA ILE A 196 2.15 -13.04 33.79
C ILE A 196 2.50 -11.62 34.22
N GLU A 197 2.03 -10.65 33.44
CA GLU A 197 2.20 -9.23 33.74
C GLU A 197 0.86 -8.65 34.19
N THR A 198 0.92 -7.69 35.10
CA THR A 198 -0.24 -6.91 35.52
C THR A 198 0.12 -5.43 35.36
N ILE A 199 -0.82 -4.61 34.92
CA ILE A 199 -0.67 -3.16 34.82
C ILE A 199 -1.82 -2.45 35.52
N CYS A 200 -1.54 -1.37 36.23
CA CYS A 200 -2.58 -0.56 36.87
C CYS A 200 -3.17 0.44 35.88
N ALA A 201 -4.49 0.60 35.87
CA ALA A 201 -5.19 1.48 34.92
C ALA A 201 -4.85 2.97 35.09
N ASP A 202 -4.30 3.39 36.23
CA ASP A 202 -3.85 4.77 36.46
C ASP A 202 -2.33 4.97 36.23
N GLY A 203 -1.63 3.96 35.73
CA GLY A 203 -0.22 4.02 35.38
C GLY A 203 0.75 3.91 36.57
N ARG A 204 0.25 3.58 37.77
CA ARG A 204 1.11 3.26 38.92
C ARG A 204 1.94 2.00 38.66
N GLU A 205 3.03 1.90 39.42
CA GLU A 205 3.86 0.70 39.46
C GLU A 205 2.98 -0.52 39.81
N PRO A 206 2.94 -1.53 38.92
CA PRO A 206 2.16 -2.72 39.16
C PRO A 206 2.85 -3.68 40.15
N PRO A 207 2.14 -4.71 40.63
CA PRO A 207 2.79 -5.83 41.30
C PRO A 207 3.90 -6.45 40.42
N PRO A 208 4.95 -7.03 41.02
CA PRO A 208 6.00 -7.71 40.26
C PRO A 208 5.43 -8.76 39.32
N SER A 209 5.94 -8.82 38.09
CA SER A 209 5.57 -9.86 37.11
C SER A 209 5.96 -11.25 37.62
N VAL A 210 5.13 -12.24 37.35
CA VAL A 210 5.43 -13.64 37.67
C VAL A 210 5.98 -14.33 36.43
N ILE A 211 7.18 -14.92 36.55
CA ILE A 211 7.78 -15.73 35.50
C ILE A 211 7.62 -17.21 35.89
N ILE A 212 6.91 -17.95 35.06
CA ILE A 212 6.71 -19.39 35.21
C ILE A 212 7.65 -20.11 34.24
N CYS A 213 8.60 -20.85 34.81
CA CYS A 213 9.52 -21.70 34.07
C CYS A 213 8.98 -23.14 34.01
N PRO A 214 9.32 -23.93 32.98
CA PRO A 214 9.03 -25.36 32.96
C PRO A 214 9.67 -26.04 34.18
N GLY A 215 8.88 -26.78 34.95
CA GLY A 215 9.39 -27.56 36.08
C GLY A 215 10.27 -28.72 35.61
N GLU A 216 11.25 -29.11 36.43
CA GLU A 216 12.00 -30.34 36.24
C GLU A 216 11.28 -31.50 36.93
N LYS A 217 11.01 -32.59 36.20
CA LYS A 217 10.49 -33.82 36.79
C LYS A 217 11.64 -34.55 37.47
N ILE A 218 11.77 -34.40 38.78
CA ILE A 218 12.66 -35.24 39.58
C ILE A 218 11.98 -36.60 39.71
N MET A 219 12.52 -37.64 39.08
CA MET A 219 12.09 -39.00 39.35
C MET A 219 12.70 -39.41 40.69
N GLU A 220 11.86 -39.62 41.71
CA GLU A 220 12.29 -40.27 42.95
C GLU A 220 12.62 -41.74 42.63
N ASN A 221 13.84 -42.18 42.99
CA ASN A 221 14.36 -43.53 42.78
C ASN A 221 13.69 -44.57 43.69
#